data_AF-A0A7S1WAL9-F1
#
_entry.id   AF-A0A7S1WAL9-F1
#
_cell.length_a   1.000
_cell.length_b   1.000
_cell.length_c   1.000
_cell.angle_alpha   90.00
_cell.angle_beta   90.00
_cell.angle_gamma   90.00
#
_symmetry.space_group_name_H-M   'P 1'
#
loop_
_entity.id
_entity.type
_entity.pdbx_description
1 polymer ?
#
loop_
_entity_poly.entity_id
_entity_poly.type
_entity_poly.pdbx_seq_one_letter_code
_entity_poly.pdbx_strand_id
1 'polypeptide(L)'
;AARGSRRVECMLVVDRERLYHQVPRGAAPVVERKGSFMTGVVQSLMPQRTRSSRPDTTIFATRSVRDVRSIFCDEGHERAFTVLYAAGGGAAESSLLELTYEAQTPTECAEIVARMNFLLTL
;
A
#
# COMPACT_ATOMS: atom_id res chain seq x y z
N ALA A 1 3.10 24.33 0.18
CA ALA A 1 2.68 23.35 1.21
C ALA A 1 3.03 21.96 0.71
N ALA A 2 4.23 21.46 1.04
CA ALA A 2 4.64 20.10 0.68
C ALA A 2 3.98 19.12 1.65
N ARG A 3 2.96 18.38 1.19
CA ARG A 3 2.41 17.24 1.93
C ARG A 3 3.56 16.24 2.08
N GLY A 4 4.12 16.13 3.28
CA GLY A 4 5.23 15.22 3.55
C GLY A 4 4.86 13.80 3.15
N SER A 5 5.51 13.28 2.12
CA SER A 5 5.42 11.88 1.72
C SER A 5 6.01 11.05 2.85
N ARG A 6 5.14 10.41 3.64
CA ARG A 6 5.57 9.53 4.73
C ARG A 6 5.98 8.21 4.10
N ARG A 7 7.27 7.87 4.19
CA ARG A 7 7.76 6.53 3.84
C ARG A 7 7.13 5.54 4.80
N VAL A 8 6.47 4.52 4.26
CA VAL A 8 5.87 3.43 5.04
C VAL A 8 6.64 2.17 4.72
N GLU A 9 7.23 1.56 5.74
CA GLU A 9 7.82 0.24 5.60
C GLU A 9 6.69 -0.77 5.34
N CYS A 10 6.80 -1.53 4.26
CA CYS A 10 5.86 -2.59 3.92
C CYS A 10 6.57 -3.76 3.23
N MET A 11 6.05 -4.96 3.41
CA MET A 11 6.48 -6.16 2.69
C MET A 11 5.55 -6.35 1.50
N LEU A 12 6.11 -6.28 0.29
CA LEU A 12 5.41 -6.61 -0.95
C LEU A 12 5.50 -8.11 -1.20
N VAL A 13 4.38 -8.81 -1.07
CA VAL A 13 4.25 -10.22 -1.42
C VAL A 13 3.66 -10.31 -2.83
N VAL A 14 4.45 -10.85 -3.75
CA VAL A 14 4.06 -11.06 -5.15
C VAL A 14 3.52 -12.48 -5.32
N ASP A 15 2.23 -12.60 -5.62
CA ASP A 15 1.55 -13.86 -5.96
C ASP A 15 1.16 -13.85 -7.46
N ARG A 16 0.79 -15.01 -8.03
CA ARG A 16 0.55 -15.18 -9.47
C ARG A 16 -0.51 -14.22 -10.01
N GLU A 17 -1.55 -13.93 -9.22
CA GLU A 17 -2.67 -13.09 -9.65
C GLU A 17 -2.81 -11.80 -8.83
N ARG A 18 -2.12 -11.72 -7.70
CA ARG A 18 -2.37 -10.73 -6.64
C ARG A 18 -1.07 -10.21 -6.04
N LEU A 19 -1.10 -8.94 -5.65
CA LEU A 19 -0.06 -8.28 -4.89
C LEU A 19 -0.62 -7.95 -3.51
N TYR A 20 0.08 -8.39 -2.47
CA TYR A 20 -0.28 -8.11 -1.09
C TYR A 20 0.78 -7.24 -0.45
N HIS A 21 0.34 -6.16 0.17
CA HIS A 21 1.22 -5.27 0.92
C HIS A 21 0.93 -5.50 2.40
N GLN A 22 1.94 -5.98 3.12
CA GLN A 22 1.82 -6.29 4.54
C GLN A 22 2.62 -5.29 5.36
N VAL A 23 2.07 -4.88 6.50
CA VAL A 23 2.83 -4.11 7.50
C VAL A 23 3.90 -5.04 8.08
N PRO A 24 5.17 -4.61 8.24
CA PRO A 24 6.21 -5.41 8.88
C PRO A 24 5.72 -5.82 10.28
N ARG A 25 5.79 -7.11 10.60
CA ARG A 25 5.43 -7.62 11.93
C ARG A 25 6.33 -6.95 12.97
N GLY A 26 5.79 -5.97 13.69
CA GLY A 26 6.53 -5.19 14.69
C GLY A 26 6.22 -3.69 14.68
N ALA A 27 5.63 -3.16 13.60
CA ALA A 27 5.08 -1.80 13.63
C ALA A 27 3.78 -1.81 14.43
N ALA A 28 3.90 -1.61 15.75
CA ALA A 28 2.75 -1.28 16.58
C ALA A 28 1.99 -0.12 15.89
N PRO A 29 0.65 -0.17 15.79
CA PRO A 29 -0.08 1.04 15.44
C PRO A 29 0.39 2.11 16.41
N VAL A 30 0.82 3.26 15.91
CA VAL A 30 1.09 4.43 16.75
C VAL A 30 -0.23 4.78 17.42
N VAL A 31 -0.48 4.18 18.57
CA VAL A 31 -1.51 4.59 19.50
C VAL A 31 -0.96 5.89 20.06
N GLU A 32 -1.38 7.01 19.47
CA GLU A 32 -1.27 8.31 20.10
C GLU A 32 -1.87 8.15 21.51
N ARG A 33 -1.01 8.11 22.52
CA ARG A 33 -1.37 8.34 23.91
C ARG A 33 -1.82 9.79 24.02
N LYS A 34 -3.05 10.06 23.61
CA LYS A 34 -3.77 11.26 24.03
C LYS A 34 -4.58 10.83 25.26
N GLY A 35 -4.14 11.34 26.40
CA GLY A 35 -4.80 11.09 27.67
C GLY A 35 -6.22 11.65 27.71
N SER A 36 -6.79 11.50 28.91
CA SER A 36 -8.00 12.15 29.42
C SER A 36 -9.35 11.43 29.26
N PHE A 37 -9.75 10.89 30.42
CA PHE A 37 -11.05 10.99 31.10
C PHE A 37 -12.19 10.00 30.80
N MET A 38 -12.60 9.39 31.93
CA MET A 38 -13.92 8.87 32.33
C MET A 38 -14.34 7.47 31.84
N THR A 39 -14.23 6.52 32.77
CA THR A 39 -15.01 5.29 32.88
C THR A 39 -16.51 5.57 33.04
N GLY A 40 -17.36 4.97 32.21
CA GLY A 40 -18.83 5.05 32.32
C GLY A 40 -19.59 4.11 31.39
N VAL A 41 -19.72 2.84 31.82
CA VAL A 41 -20.86 1.90 31.77
C VAL A 41 -21.95 1.98 30.65
N VAL A 42 -22.15 0.81 30.02
CA VAL A 42 -23.34 0.12 29.40
C VAL A 42 -23.97 0.44 28.02
N GLN A 43 -24.20 -0.70 27.33
CA GLN A 43 -25.36 -1.13 26.51
C GLN A 43 -25.28 -1.09 24.97
N SER A 44 -25.20 -2.31 24.43
CA SER A 44 -26.05 -2.92 23.38
C SER A 44 -26.51 -2.06 22.20
N LEU A 45 -26.12 -2.50 20.99
CA LEU A 45 -26.94 -2.71 19.77
C LEU A 45 -26.05 -2.50 18.52
N MET A 46 -25.86 -3.56 17.73
CA MET A 46 -25.58 -3.40 16.29
C MET A 46 -26.75 -2.61 15.65
N PRO A 47 -26.59 -1.86 14.54
CA PRO A 47 -25.57 -2.00 13.51
C PRO A 47 -25.01 -0.66 13.00
N GLN A 48 -23.70 -0.54 12.90
CA GLN A 48 -23.05 0.17 11.80
C GLN A 48 -21.56 -0.10 11.97
N ARG A 49 -20.95 -0.77 10.98
CA ARG A 49 -19.52 -0.60 10.73
C ARG A 49 -19.35 0.87 10.35
N THR A 50 -19.20 1.70 11.37
CA THR A 50 -18.68 3.04 11.25
C THR A 50 -17.32 2.84 10.59
N ARG A 51 -17.27 3.07 9.28
CA ARG A 51 -16.04 3.29 8.54
C ARG A 51 -15.34 4.43 9.26
N SER A 52 -14.52 4.05 10.25
CA SER A 52 -13.57 4.93 10.88
C SER A 52 -12.81 5.57 9.74
N SER A 53 -12.99 6.87 9.57
CA SER A 53 -12.29 7.72 8.62
C SER A 53 -10.83 7.89 9.06
N ARG A 54 -10.15 6.76 9.29
CA ARG A 54 -8.70 6.71 9.23
C ARG A 54 -8.35 6.82 7.75
N PRO A 55 -7.26 7.49 7.37
CA PRO A 55 -6.76 7.37 6.01
C PRO A 55 -6.51 5.88 5.81
N ASP A 56 -7.39 5.21 5.06
CA ASP A 56 -7.11 3.91 4.48
C ASP A 56 -5.78 4.10 3.78
N THR A 57 -4.72 3.55 4.36
CA THR A 57 -3.40 3.54 3.77
C THR A 57 -3.54 2.64 2.56
N THR A 58 -3.95 3.24 1.45
CA THR A 58 -4.32 2.65 0.14
C THR A 58 -3.28 1.66 -0.40
N ILE A 59 -2.08 1.69 0.18
CA ILE A 59 -1.02 0.72 -0.02
C ILE A 59 -1.34 -0.68 0.54
N PHE A 60 -2.09 -0.84 1.64
CA PHE A 60 -2.37 -2.15 2.25
C PHE A 60 -3.62 -2.85 1.70
N ALA A 61 -4.20 -2.31 0.63
CA ALA A 61 -5.25 -2.99 -0.11
C ALA A 61 -4.63 -4.04 -1.06
N THR A 62 -5.22 -5.23 -1.13
CA THR A 62 -4.84 -6.22 -2.15
C THR A 62 -5.06 -5.64 -3.55
N ARG A 63 -4.05 -5.74 -4.42
CA ARG A 63 -4.11 -5.28 -5.82
C ARG A 63 -4.04 -6.49 -6.77
N SER A 64 -4.76 -6.46 -7.89
CA SER A 64 -4.53 -7.48 -8.92
C SER A 64 -3.28 -7.13 -9.72
N VAL A 65 -2.53 -8.15 -10.15
CA VAL A 65 -1.45 -7.96 -11.13
C VAL A 65 -1.98 -7.33 -12.41
N ARG A 66 -3.22 -7.65 -12.80
CA ARG A 66 -3.88 -7.08 -13.99
C ARG A 66 -4.14 -5.57 -13.90
N ASP A 67 -4.16 -5.03 -12.69
CA ASP A 67 -4.34 -3.60 -12.48
C ASP A 67 -3.02 -2.83 -12.71
N VAL A 68 -1.88 -3.51 -12.78
CA VAL A 68 -0.58 -2.88 -13.04
C VAL A 68 -0.51 -2.44 -14.49
N ARG A 69 -0.24 -1.14 -14.69
CA ARG A 69 -0.09 -0.52 -16.00
C ARG A 69 1.36 -0.46 -16.44
N SER A 70 2.26 -0.15 -15.52
CA SER A 70 3.68 -0.05 -15.81
C SER A 70 4.51 -0.11 -14.53
N ILE A 71 5.78 -0.46 -14.71
CA ILE A 71 6.78 -0.56 -13.65
C ILE A 71 8.04 0.15 -14.16
N PHE A 72 8.63 0.99 -13.32
CA PHE A 72 9.84 1.74 -13.64
C PHE A 72 10.86 1.57 -12.52
N CYS A 73 12.11 1.32 -12.88
CA CYS A 73 13.22 1.46 -11.95
C CYS A 73 13.65 2.93 -11.89
N ASP A 74 14.05 3.39 -10.71
CA ASP A 74 14.64 4.73 -10.56
C ASP A 74 16.13 4.68 -10.94
N GLU A 75 16.51 5.37 -12.02
CA GLU A 75 17.90 5.44 -12.48
C GLU A 75 18.84 6.11 -11.47
N GLY A 76 18.30 6.97 -10.59
CA GLY A 76 19.04 7.64 -9.52
C GLY A 76 19.08 6.85 -8.21
N HIS A 77 18.32 5.76 -8.09
CA HIS A 77 18.24 4.90 -6.91
C HIS A 77 18.04 3.44 -7.32
N GLU A 78 19.13 2.67 -7.39
CA GLU A 78 19.11 1.26 -7.83
C GLU A 78 18.20 0.34 -6.99
N ARG A 79 17.83 0.77 -5.78
CA ARG A 79 16.90 0.05 -4.88
C ARG A 79 15.44 0.47 -5.04
N ALA A 80 15.16 1.53 -5.76
CA ALA A 80 13.82 2.10 -5.86
C ALA A 80 13.16 1.73 -7.19
N PHE A 81 11.87 1.42 -7.11
CA PHE A 81 11.03 1.18 -8.27
C PHE A 81 9.62 1.71 -8.01
N THR A 82 8.94 2.08 -9.08
CA THR A 82 7.59 2.65 -9.04
C THR A 82 6.63 1.78 -9.82
N VAL A 83 5.47 1.49 -9.23
CA VAL A 83 4.39 0.73 -9.86
C VAL A 83 3.19 1.65 -10.06
N LEU A 84 2.71 1.73 -11.31
CA LEU A 84 1.47 2.43 -11.65
C LEU A 84 0.32 1.45 -11.73
N TYR A 85 -0.72 1.68 -10.94
CA TYR A 85 -1.96 0.91 -10.96
C TYR A 85 -3.09 1.69 -11.62
N ALA A 86 -3.98 0.99 -12.32
CA ALA A 86 -5.28 1.54 -12.69
C ALA A 86 -6.15 1.69 -11.44
N ALA A 87 -6.72 2.87 -11.20
CA ALA A 87 -7.74 3.01 -10.16
C ALA A 87 -9.01 2.27 -10.60
N GLY A 88 -9.40 1.24 -9.83
CA GLY A 88 -10.68 0.57 -10.00
C GLY A 88 -11.83 1.48 -9.53
N GLY A 89 -12.50 2.15 -10.47
CA GLY A 89 -13.69 2.97 -10.21
C GLY A 89 -14.21 3.59 -11.50
N GLY A 90 -15.44 3.27 -11.88
CA GLY A 90 -16.00 3.61 -13.19
C GLY A 90 -16.12 5.10 -13.48
N ALA A 91 -15.97 5.42 -14.76
CA ALA A 91 -16.52 6.58 -15.47
C ALA A 91 -16.19 7.98 -14.91
N ALA A 92 -14.91 8.34 -14.85
CA ALA A 92 -14.39 9.66 -15.26
C ALA A 92 -12.90 9.71 -14.94
N GLU A 93 -12.09 9.77 -15.99
CA GLU A 93 -10.63 9.94 -15.99
C GLU A 93 -9.84 8.81 -15.32
N SER A 94 -8.92 8.24 -16.08
CA SER A 94 -7.99 7.19 -15.70
C SER A 94 -7.08 7.64 -14.56
N SER A 95 -7.60 7.72 -13.33
CA SER A 95 -6.77 7.99 -12.17
C SER A 95 -5.80 6.83 -12.00
N LEU A 96 -4.51 7.14 -12.13
CA LEU A 96 -3.44 6.19 -11.88
C LEU A 96 -3.05 6.34 -10.41
N LEU A 97 -2.92 5.21 -9.73
CA LEU A 97 -2.32 5.17 -8.40
C LEU A 97 -0.84 4.83 -8.58
N GLU A 98 0.02 5.78 -8.24
CA GLU A 98 1.46 5.64 -8.26
C GLU A 98 1.97 5.25 -6.87
N LEU A 99 2.69 4.12 -6.79
CA LEU A 99 3.34 3.66 -5.57
C LEU A 99 4.83 3.44 -5.83
N THR A 100 5.66 4.19 -5.10
CA THR A 100 7.13 4.02 -5.10
C THR A 100 7.54 3.13 -3.93
N TYR A 101 8.38 2.16 -4.24
CA TYR A 101 8.93 1.17 -3.32
C TYR A 101 10.44 1.33 -3.25
N GLU A 102 11.02 1.00 -2.10
CA GLU A 102 12.46 0.90 -1.89
C GLU A 102 12.76 -0.49 -1.33
N ALA A 103 13.50 -1.30 -2.08
CA ALA A 103 13.95 -2.63 -1.67
C ALA A 103 15.16 -2.53 -0.71
N GLN A 104 15.47 -3.63 -0.02
CA GLN A 104 16.61 -3.67 0.91
C GLN A 104 17.93 -3.70 0.12
N THR A 105 17.96 -4.39 -1.02
CA THR A 105 19.14 -4.51 -1.89
C THR A 105 18.80 -4.23 -3.36
N PRO A 106 19.78 -3.79 -4.18
CA PRO A 106 19.59 -3.64 -5.63
C PRO A 106 19.17 -4.96 -6.31
N THR A 107 19.72 -6.09 -5.87
CA THR A 107 19.36 -7.42 -6.38
C THR A 107 17.90 -7.75 -6.09
N GLU A 108 17.42 -7.51 -4.86
CA GLU A 108 16.02 -7.70 -4.50
C GLU A 108 15.09 -6.81 -5.34
N CYS A 109 15.47 -5.55 -5.58
CA CYS A 109 14.74 -4.65 -6.49
C CYS A 109 14.60 -5.27 -7.89
N ALA A 110 15.73 -5.71 -8.47
CA ALA A 110 15.74 -6.33 -9.79
C ALA A 110 14.90 -7.62 -9.86
N GLU A 111 14.97 -8.46 -8.83
CA GLU A 111 14.17 -9.69 -8.73
C GLU A 111 12.67 -9.40 -8.67
N ILE A 112 12.25 -8.42 -7.85
CA ILE A 112 10.85 -8.01 -7.75
C ILE A 112 10.34 -7.48 -9.10
N VAL A 113 11.09 -6.56 -9.72
CA VAL A 113 10.72 -5.97 -11.01
C VAL A 113 10.65 -7.04 -12.10
N ALA A 114 11.63 -7.95 -12.17
CA ALA A 114 11.64 -9.04 -13.13
C ALA A 114 10.44 -9.98 -12.92
N ARG A 115 10.13 -10.34 -11.67
CA ARG A 115 8.99 -11.19 -11.34
C ARG A 115 7.66 -10.54 -11.71
N MET A 116 7.48 -9.25 -11.43
CA MET A 116 6.27 -8.54 -11.81
C MET A 116 6.12 -8.42 -13.33
N ASN A 117 7.20 -8.08 -14.05
CA ASN A 117 7.19 -8.04 -15.51
C ASN A 117 6.84 -9.41 -16.11
N PHE A 118 7.41 -10.50 -15.57
CA PHE A 118 7.04 -11.86 -15.99
C PHE A 118 5.54 -12.11 -15.82
N LEU A 119 4.97 -11.77 -14.66
CA LEU A 119 3.54 -11.97 -14.41
C LEU A 119 2.62 -11.12 -15.30
N LEU A 120 3.10 -9.97 -15.80
CA LEU A 120 2.36 -9.15 -16.76
C LEU A 120 2.37 -9.71 -18.19
N THR A 121 3.29 -10.62 -18.49
CA THR A 121 3.38 -11.30 -19.79
C THR A 121 2.58 -12.61 -19.86
N LEU A 122 2.01 -13.08 -18.74
CA LEU A 122 1.16 -14.27 -18.66
C LEU A 122 -0.29 -13.98 -19.04
#